data_AF-A0A9X3J4B2-F1
#
_entry.id   AF-A0A9X3J4B2-F1
#
_cell.length_a   1.000
_cell.length_b   1.000
_cell.length_c   1.000
_cell.angle_alpha   90.00
_cell.angle_beta   90.00
_cell.angle_gamma   90.00
#
_symmetry.space_group_name_H-M   'P 1'
#
loop_
_entity.id
_entity.type
_entity.pdbx_description
1 polymer ?
#
loop_
_entity_poly.entity_id
_entity_poly.type
_entity_poly.pdbx_seq_one_letter_code
_entity_poly.pdbx_strand_id
1 'polypeptide(L)'
;MTCADLEAYEVRTRRPLVRSYHGYEVVTTPPPSSGGVAVLQMLGMLERFDLGGDGFEFGAAATLNVMMEAMRLAFADRAVARRSRPRVRARRGAVDPDYLDRARR
;
A
#
# COMPACT_ATOMS: atom_id res chain seq x y z
N MET A 1 19.96 24.41 6.19
CA MET A 1 20.77 23.56 5.31
C MET A 1 22.15 24.18 5.24
N THR A 2 23.18 23.40 5.53
CA THR A 2 24.59 23.79 5.68
C THR A 2 25.46 22.78 4.92
N CYS A 3 26.75 23.07 4.69
CA CYS A 3 27.67 22.10 4.10
C CYS A 3 27.75 20.80 4.92
N ALA A 4 27.63 20.89 6.24
CA ALA A 4 27.60 19.72 7.13
C ALA A 4 26.39 18.81 6.87
N ASP A 5 25.23 19.34 6.46
CA ASP A 5 24.05 18.53 6.10
C ASP A 5 24.31 17.68 4.84
N LEU A 6 25.11 18.21 3.89
CA LEU A 6 25.46 17.52 2.65
C LEU A 6 26.55 16.47 2.89
N GLU A 7 27.57 16.80 3.68
CA GLU A 7 28.64 15.88 4.07
C GLU A 7 28.11 14.68 4.87
N ALA A 8 27.08 14.90 5.70
CA ALA A 8 26.47 13.85 6.51
C ALA A 8 25.42 13.00 5.78
N TYR A 9 25.03 13.35 4.54
CA TYR A 9 23.99 12.63 3.81
C TYR A 9 24.50 11.27 3.32
N GLU A 10 23.74 10.21 3.58
CA GLU A 10 24.06 8.85 3.13
C GLU A 10 22.88 8.23 2.36
N VAL A 11 23.15 7.77 1.14
CA VAL A 11 22.18 7.02 0.34
C VAL A 11 21.98 5.62 0.92
N ARG A 12 20.74 5.18 1.04
CA ARG A 12 20.38 3.85 1.52
C ARG A 12 19.71 3.04 0.41
N THR A 13 20.41 2.02 -0.09
CA THR A 13 19.81 1.01 -0.99
C THR A 13 18.93 0.06 -0.18
N ARG A 14 17.70 -0.17 -0.66
CA ARG A 14 16.71 -0.99 0.03
C ARG A 14 16.09 -1.99 -0.93
N ARG A 15 15.76 -3.17 -0.43
CA ARG A 15 15.04 -4.18 -1.23
C ARG A 15 13.63 -3.67 -1.56
N PRO A 16 13.16 -3.81 -2.80
CA PRO A 16 11.82 -3.40 -3.18
C PRO A 16 10.77 -4.27 -2.49
N LEU A 17 9.55 -3.74 -2.42
CA LEU A 17 8.38 -4.55 -2.08
C LEU A 17 7.88 -5.21 -3.36
N VAL A 18 7.56 -6.50 -3.30
CA VAL A 18 7.12 -7.29 -4.44
C VAL A 18 5.86 -8.07 -4.04
N ARG A 19 4.85 -8.09 -4.92
CA ARG A 19 3.63 -8.89 -4.75
C ARG A 19 3.06 -9.29 -6.11
N SER A 20 2.38 -10.43 -6.19
CA SER A 20 1.61 -10.78 -7.38
C SER A 20 0.20 -10.16 -7.33
N TYR A 21 -0.33 -9.77 -8.50
CA TYR A 21 -1.70 -9.28 -8.66
C TYR A 21 -2.23 -9.75 -10.03
N HIS A 22 -3.24 -10.61 -10.03
CA HIS A 22 -3.81 -11.23 -11.25
C HIS A 22 -2.77 -11.73 -12.27
N GLY A 23 -1.74 -12.42 -11.80
CA GLY A 23 -0.69 -13.00 -12.65
C GLY A 23 0.47 -12.03 -13.01
N TYR A 24 0.38 -10.76 -12.63
CA TYR A 24 1.45 -9.78 -12.79
C TYR A 24 2.31 -9.67 -11.54
N GLU A 25 3.60 -9.39 -11.70
CA GLU A 25 4.47 -9.02 -10.58
C GLU A 25 4.49 -7.49 -10.42
N VAL A 26 4.07 -7.02 -9.24
CA VAL A 26 4.05 -5.61 -8.88
C VAL A 26 5.25 -5.32 -7.97
N VAL A 27 6.20 -4.55 -8.50
CA VAL A 27 7.41 -4.11 -7.80
C VAL A 27 7.28 -2.65 -7.39
N THR A 28 7.48 -2.32 -6.11
CA THR A 28 7.29 -0.95 -5.61
C THR A 28 8.24 -0.57 -4.47
N THR A 29 8.15 0.70 -4.07
CA THR A 29 9.07 1.36 -3.14
C THR A 29 8.90 0.86 -1.69
N PRO A 30 10.00 0.53 -0.99
CA PRO A 30 9.95 0.21 0.43
C PRO A 30 9.92 1.47 1.31
N PRO A 31 9.65 1.33 2.62
CA PRO A 31 9.89 2.40 3.59
C PRO A 31 11.31 2.95 3.46
N PRO A 32 11.52 4.29 3.47
CA PRO A 32 10.71 5.34 4.11
C PRO A 32 9.53 5.86 3.29
N SER A 33 9.39 5.45 2.03
CA SER A 33 8.18 5.72 1.25
C SER A 33 7.02 4.90 1.80
N SER A 34 5.89 5.55 2.10
CA SER A 34 4.64 4.85 2.41
C SER A 34 3.74 4.67 1.19
N GLY A 35 4.20 5.07 -0.01
CA GLY A 35 3.45 4.88 -1.26
C GLY A 35 3.35 3.41 -1.66
N GLY A 36 4.48 2.70 -1.69
CA GLY A 36 4.49 1.30 -2.11
C GLY A 36 3.66 0.38 -1.20
N VAL A 37 3.74 0.59 0.11
CA VAL A 37 2.90 -0.16 1.08
C VAL A 37 1.42 0.07 0.83
N ALA A 38 1.00 1.33 0.65
CA ALA A 38 -0.40 1.67 0.41
C ALA A 38 -0.93 1.07 -0.91
N VAL A 39 -0.13 1.11 -1.98
CA VAL A 39 -0.51 0.53 -3.27
C VAL A 39 -0.71 -0.98 -3.15
N LEU A 40 0.25 -1.71 -2.55
CA LEU A 40 0.11 -3.15 -2.41
C LEU A 40 -1.08 -3.55 -1.52
N GLN A 41 -1.37 -2.75 -0.49
CA GLN A 41 -2.53 -2.94 0.36
C GLN A 41 -3.84 -2.74 -0.40
N MET A 42 -3.97 -1.64 -1.16
CA MET A 42 -5.15 -1.37 -1.99
C MET A 42 -5.35 -2.48 -3.02
N LEU A 43 -4.29 -2.90 -3.72
CA LEU A 43 -4.38 -4.02 -4.67
C LEU A 43 -4.82 -5.32 -3.97
N GLY A 44 -4.36 -5.60 -2.75
CA GLY A 44 -4.83 -6.76 -1.99
C GLY A 44 -6.29 -6.69 -1.56
N MET A 45 -6.82 -5.49 -1.36
CA MET A 45 -8.25 -5.30 -1.11
C MET A 45 -9.07 -5.41 -2.40
N LEU A 46 -8.53 -4.99 -3.54
CA LEU A 46 -9.22 -4.96 -4.82
C LEU A 46 -9.20 -6.29 -5.57
N GLU A 47 -8.21 -7.15 -5.31
CA GLU A 47 -8.02 -8.47 -5.93
C GLU A 47 -9.22 -9.42 -5.80
N ARG A 48 -10.16 -9.11 -4.89
CA ARG A 48 -11.40 -9.87 -4.68
C ARG A 48 -12.54 -9.48 -5.62
N PHE A 49 -12.40 -8.39 -6.37
CA PHE A 49 -13.41 -7.88 -7.29
C PHE A 49 -12.95 -8.10 -8.73
N ASP A 50 -13.86 -8.50 -9.60
CA ASP A 50 -13.60 -8.66 -11.04
C ASP A 50 -13.63 -7.30 -11.74
N LEU A 51 -12.67 -6.44 -11.42
CA LEU A 51 -12.61 -5.09 -11.96
C LEU A 51 -12.40 -5.14 -13.49
N GLY A 52 -13.34 -4.53 -14.22
CA GLY A 52 -13.41 -4.59 -15.68
C GLY A 52 -14.36 -5.66 -16.22
N GLY A 53 -14.88 -6.54 -15.36
CA GLY A 53 -15.95 -7.48 -15.69
C GLY A 53 -17.35 -6.93 -15.45
N ASP A 54 -18.35 -7.80 -15.61
CA ASP A 54 -19.77 -7.44 -15.48
C ASP A 54 -20.10 -6.95 -14.05
N GLY A 55 -20.70 -5.76 -13.96
CA GLY A 55 -21.03 -5.11 -12.69
C GLY A 55 -19.86 -4.36 -12.03
N PHE A 56 -18.65 -4.45 -12.59
CA PHE A 56 -17.47 -3.69 -12.18
C PHE A 56 -16.75 -3.06 -13.38
N GLU A 57 -17.52 -2.57 -14.34
CA GLU A 57 -17.00 -1.92 -15.53
C GLU A 57 -16.23 -0.64 -15.18
N PHE A 58 -15.39 -0.18 -16.11
CA PHE A 58 -14.67 1.06 -15.94
C PHE A 58 -15.63 2.24 -15.75
N GLY A 59 -15.49 2.95 -14.64
CA GLY A 59 -16.32 4.11 -14.30
C GLY A 59 -17.69 3.78 -13.72
N ALA A 60 -18.05 2.49 -13.58
CA ALA A 60 -19.28 2.10 -12.90
C ALA A 60 -19.26 2.52 -11.42
N ALA A 61 -20.43 2.83 -10.86
CA ALA A 61 -20.55 3.27 -9.47
C ALA A 61 -20.01 2.22 -8.49
N ALA A 62 -20.24 0.93 -8.76
CA ALA A 62 -19.71 -0.17 -7.97
C ALA A 62 -18.17 -0.19 -7.97
N THR A 63 -17.55 -0.07 -9.14
CA THR A 63 -16.08 0.03 -9.30
C THR A 63 -15.51 1.20 -8.54
N LEU A 64 -16.10 2.39 -8.70
CA LEU A 64 -15.64 3.59 -7.99
C LEU A 64 -15.79 3.42 -6.48
N ASN A 65 -16.90 2.81 -6.01
CA ASN A 65 -17.14 2.59 -4.59
C ASN A 65 -16.06 1.72 -3.94
N VAL A 66 -15.76 0.55 -4.53
CA VAL A 66 -14.76 -0.36 -3.95
C VAL A 66 -13.35 0.23 -4.01
N MET A 67 -13.01 0.99 -5.06
CA MET A 67 -11.75 1.71 -5.15
C MET A 67 -11.65 2.81 -4.09
N MET A 68 -12.71 3.58 -3.88
CA MET A 68 -12.76 4.62 -2.83
C MET A 68 -12.62 4.04 -1.43
N GLU A 69 -13.30 2.93 -1.13
CA GLU A 69 -13.18 2.28 0.17
C GLU A 69 -11.78 1.70 0.40
N ALA A 70 -11.18 1.06 -0.61
CA ALA A 70 -9.80 0.58 -0.53
C ALA A 70 -8.81 1.74 -0.27
N MET A 71 -8.98 2.87 -0.97
CA MET A 71 -8.19 4.08 -0.73
C MET A 71 -8.40 4.60 0.70
N ARG A 72 -9.65 4.74 1.15
CA ARG A 72 -9.99 5.25 2.49
C ARG A 72 -9.29 4.46 3.58
N LEU A 73 -9.32 3.13 3.51
CA LEU A 73 -8.66 2.24 4.47
C LEU A 73 -7.13 2.36 4.39
N ALA A 74 -6.55 2.29 3.19
CA ALA A 74 -5.09 2.37 3.02
C ALA A 74 -4.51 3.72 3.49
N PHE A 75 -5.21 4.83 3.26
CA PHE A 75 -4.80 6.14 3.75
C PHE A 75 -4.94 6.28 5.26
N ALA A 76 -5.96 5.66 5.88
CA ALA A 76 -6.09 5.62 7.33
C ALA A 76 -4.90 4.87 7.98
N ASP A 77 -4.55 3.69 7.44
CA ASP A 77 -3.41 2.92 7.93
C ASP A 77 -2.07 3.64 7.73
N ARG A 78 -1.91 4.29 6.57
CA ARG A 78 -0.75 5.14 6.28
C ARG A 78 -0.59 6.25 7.31
N ALA A 79 -1.69 6.87 7.77
CA ALA A 79 -1.65 7.93 8.78
C ALA A 79 -1.19 7.39 10.14
N VAL A 80 -1.65 6.20 10.54
CA VAL A 80 -1.22 5.53 11.80
C VAL A 80 0.25 5.11 11.72
N ALA A 81 0.67 4.53 10.59
CA ALA A 81 2.05 4.12 10.37
C ALA A 81 3.04 5.29 10.46
N ARG A 82 2.67 6.48 9.96
CA ARG A 82 3.50 7.69 10.03
C ARG A 82 3.69 8.21 11.46
N ARG A 83 2.70 8.02 12.34
CA ARG A 83 2.76 8.47 13.75
C ARG A 83 3.65 7.58 14.63
N SER A 84 3.95 6.36 14.18
CA SER A 84 4.77 5.40 14.92
C SER A 84 6.24 5.54 14.54
N ARG A 85 7.12 5.84 15.52
CA ARG A 85 8.59 5.96 15.34
C ARG A 85 9.19 4.76 14.59
N PRO A 86 10.32 4.92 13.86
CA PRO A 86 10.89 3.90 12.96
C PRO A 86 11.39 2.61 13.66
N ARG A 87 11.30 2.51 14.99
CA ARG A 87 11.63 1.30 15.77
C ARG A 87 10.43 0.39 16.05
N VAL A 88 9.20 0.86 15.83
CA VAL A 88 8.03 -0.03 15.92
C VAL A 88 8.02 -0.82 14.63
N ARG A 89 8.21 -2.15 14.73
CA ARG A 89 8.06 -3.11 13.64
C ARG A 89 6.93 -2.61 12.75
N ALA A 90 7.26 -2.18 11.52
CA ALA A 90 6.25 -1.94 10.48
C ALA A 90 5.34 -3.15 10.56
N ARG A 91 4.08 -2.96 10.96
CA ARG A 91 3.14 -4.06 11.14
C ARG A 91 3.20 -4.83 9.81
N ARG A 92 3.81 -6.02 9.83
CA ARG A 92 3.70 -6.99 8.73
C ARG A 92 2.22 -7.14 8.32
N GLY A 93 1.33 -6.86 9.28
CA GLY A 93 -0.12 -6.67 9.18
C GLY A 93 -0.69 -5.89 7.99
N ALA A 94 -0.09 -4.84 7.42
CA ALA A 94 -0.79 -4.06 6.38
C ALA A 94 -0.90 -4.79 5.03
N VAL A 95 0.04 -5.71 4.75
CA VAL A 95 0.05 -6.60 3.57
C VAL A 95 -0.17 -8.05 4.00
N ASP A 96 -0.55 -8.26 5.26
CA ASP A 96 -0.80 -9.57 5.83
C ASP A 96 -2.15 -10.10 5.32
N PRO A 97 -2.21 -11.33 4.79
CA PRO A 97 -3.46 -11.94 4.33
C PRO A 97 -4.57 -11.88 5.40
N ASP A 98 -4.24 -12.09 6.68
CA ASP A 98 -5.22 -12.09 7.76
C ASP A 98 -5.82 -10.71 8.02
N TYR A 99 -5.11 -9.64 7.68
CA TYR A 99 -5.61 -8.26 7.78
C TYR A 99 -6.52 -7.90 6.61
N LEU A 100 -6.12 -8.26 5.39
CA LEU A 100 -6.95 -8.12 4.19
C LEU A 100 -8.25 -8.93 4.30
N ASP A 101 -8.21 -9.99 5.09
CA ASP A 101 -9.35 -10.84 5.42
C ASP A 101 -10.28 -10.23 6.48
N ARG A 102 -9.77 -9.41 7.41
CA ARG A 102 -10.62 -8.68 8.36
C ARG A 102 -11.28 -7.46 7.75
N ALA A 103 -10.67 -6.85 6.74
CA ALA A 103 -11.28 -5.83 5.90
C ALA A 103 -12.39 -6.38 4.96
N ARG A 104 -12.81 -7.65 5.12
CA ARG A 104 -13.91 -8.31 4.38
C ARG A 104 -15.31 -7.98 4.91
N ARG A 105 -15.46 -7.30 6.05
CA ARG A 105 -16.76 -7.00 6.68
C ARG A 105 -17.13 -5.53 6.59
#